data_AF-A0A843AG57-F1
#
_entry.id   AF-A0A843AG57-F1
#
_cell.length_a   1.000
_cell.length_b   1.000
_cell.length_c   1.000
_cell.angle_alpha   90.00
_cell.angle_beta   90.00
_cell.angle_gamma   90.00
#
_symmetry.space_group_name_H-M   'P 1'
#
loop_
_entity.id
_entity.type
_entity.pdbx_description
1 polymer ?
#
loop_
_entity_poly.entity_id
_entity_poly.type
_entity_poly.pdbx_seq_one_letter_code
_entity_poly.pdbx_strand_id
1 'polypeptide(L)'
;MATQEVKRESRNINFLLWKYKTKQPGEINSSNTNLMKKWRENQKIRVALKQMEDLNIKGDLQKQGLWIITEGPRTKDLCARCKYETVTLAIIFYLKFSNTKKRPLSHYKIARAHGLTEEIYSNIITKLGRFFQEKMALTGRIIRYNDF
;
A
#
# COMPACT_ATOMS: atom_id res chain seq x y z
N MET A 1 -59.86 7.88 -9.09
CA MET A 1 -58.47 8.27 -8.74
C MET A 1 -58.02 9.27 -9.78
N ALA A 2 -57.88 10.55 -9.42
CA ALA A 2 -57.52 11.61 -10.36
C ALA A 2 -56.03 11.57 -10.66
N THR A 3 -55.67 11.39 -11.93
CA THR A 3 -54.30 11.55 -12.45
C THR A 3 -53.94 13.03 -12.39
N GLN A 4 -53.11 13.40 -11.41
CA GLN A 4 -52.49 14.73 -11.39
C GLN A 4 -51.51 14.81 -12.57
N GLU A 5 -51.91 15.52 -13.63
CA GLU A 5 -51.01 15.95 -14.69
C GLU A 5 -49.95 16.88 -14.10
N VAL A 6 -48.73 16.35 -13.93
CA VAL A 6 -47.58 17.15 -13.50
C VAL A 6 -47.20 18.06 -14.66
N LYS A 7 -47.69 19.31 -14.64
CA LYS A 7 -47.26 20.38 -15.55
C LYS A 7 -45.74 20.53 -15.46
N ARG A 8 -45.04 20.08 -16.49
CA ARG A 8 -43.60 20.30 -16.67
C ARG A 8 -43.38 21.71 -17.19
N GLU A 9 -43.59 22.71 -16.34
CA GLU A 9 -43.10 24.06 -16.64
C GLU A 9 -41.60 23.97 -16.94
N SER A 10 -41.19 24.54 -18.07
CA SER A 10 -39.82 24.55 -18.56
C SER A 10 -38.90 25.05 -17.44
N ARG A 11 -38.16 24.13 -16.83
CA ARG A 11 -37.30 24.42 -15.68
C ARG A 11 -36.33 25.53 -16.07
N ASN A 12 -36.41 26.65 -15.36
CA ASN A 12 -35.55 27.82 -15.57
C ASN A 12 -34.06 27.40 -15.59
N ILE A 13 -33.29 27.93 -16.53
CA ILE A 13 -31.84 27.65 -16.68
C ILE A 13 -31.10 27.84 -15.35
N ASN A 14 -31.49 28.85 -14.56
CA ASN A 14 -30.90 29.11 -13.25
C ASN A 14 -31.13 27.96 -12.25
N PHE A 15 -32.28 27.30 -12.32
CA PHE A 15 -32.58 26.12 -11.49
C PHE A 15 -31.69 24.93 -11.89
N LEU A 16 -31.47 24.72 -13.19
CA LEU A 16 -30.57 23.67 -13.67
C LEU A 16 -29.13 23.96 -13.26
N LEU A 17 -28.64 25.18 -13.43
CA LEU A 17 -27.29 25.58 -13.03
C LEU A 17 -27.09 25.46 -11.51
N TRP A 18 -28.07 25.85 -10.70
CA TRP A 18 -28.02 25.64 -9.25
C TRP A 18 -28.01 24.16 -8.86
N LYS A 19 -28.81 23.34 -9.55
CA LYS A 19 -28.82 21.89 -9.36
C LYS A 19 -27.44 21.30 -9.67
N TYR A 20 -26.81 21.62 -10.79
CA TYR A 20 -25.46 21.13 -11.12
C TYR A 20 -24.32 21.74 -10.28
N LYS A 21 -24.56 22.84 -9.55
CA LYS A 21 -23.62 23.37 -8.55
C LYS A 21 -23.68 22.62 -7.22
N THR A 22 -24.75 21.89 -6.95
CA THR A 22 -24.95 21.12 -5.71
C THR A 22 -24.79 19.62 -5.98
N LYS A 23 -24.12 18.92 -5.06
CA LYS A 23 -23.77 17.50 -5.23
C LYS A 23 -25.01 16.68 -5.56
N GLN A 24 -25.01 16.03 -6.73
CA GLN A 24 -26.15 15.22 -7.13
C GLN A 24 -26.11 13.85 -6.41
N PRO A 25 -27.29 13.31 -6.05
CA PRO A 25 -27.35 11.95 -5.51
C PRO A 25 -26.85 10.97 -6.58
N GLY A 26 -25.73 10.29 -6.30
CA GLY A 26 -25.04 9.37 -7.21
C GLY A 26 -23.72 9.87 -7.79
N GLU A 27 -23.35 11.15 -7.59
CA GLU A 27 -22.03 11.65 -8.01
C GLU A 27 -20.91 11.09 -7.12
N ILE A 28 -19.97 10.38 -7.77
CA ILE A 28 -18.75 9.88 -7.15
C ILE A 28 -17.85 11.08 -6.88
N ASN A 29 -17.73 11.49 -5.61
CA ASN A 29 -16.73 12.47 -5.19
C ASN A 29 -15.33 11.91 -5.42
N SER A 30 -14.73 12.19 -6.58
CA SER A 30 -13.35 11.80 -6.93
C SER A 30 -12.32 12.29 -5.89
N SER A 31 -12.60 13.43 -5.23
CA SER A 31 -11.81 13.99 -4.14
C SER A 31 -11.69 13.05 -2.91
N ASN A 32 -12.75 12.33 -2.55
CA ASN A 32 -12.78 11.57 -1.29
C ASN A 32 -12.01 10.23 -1.38
N THR A 33 -11.96 9.64 -2.57
CA THR A 33 -11.26 8.38 -2.82
C THR A 33 -9.74 8.52 -2.62
N ASN A 34 -9.18 9.67 -2.98
CA ASN A 34 -7.75 9.98 -2.80
C ASN A 34 -7.38 10.18 -1.32
N LEU A 35 -8.25 10.80 -0.52
CA LEU A 35 -8.03 11.01 0.92
C LEU A 35 -7.95 9.68 1.69
N MET A 36 -8.88 8.77 1.41
CA MET A 36 -8.91 7.44 2.04
C MET A 36 -7.67 6.60 1.67
N LYS A 37 -7.22 6.67 0.42
CA LYS A 37 -6.00 6.00 -0.03
C LYS A 37 -4.76 6.53 0.69
N LYS A 38 -4.61 7.86 0.75
CA LYS A 38 -3.51 8.53 1.46
C LYS A 38 -3.51 8.21 2.95
N TRP A 39 -4.69 8.16 3.58
CA TRP A 39 -4.82 7.75 4.98
C TRP A 39 -4.33 6.32 5.20
N ARG A 40 -4.71 5.36 4.34
CA ARG A 40 -4.24 3.96 4.43
C ARG A 40 -2.73 3.84 4.24
N GLU A 41 -2.16 4.58 3.30
CA GLU A 41 -0.70 4.61 3.07
C GLU A 41 0.04 5.17 4.29
N ASN A 42 -0.46 6.26 4.87
CA ASN A 42 0.10 6.83 6.10
C ASN A 42 0.03 5.86 7.29
N GLN A 43 -1.06 5.09 7.42
CA GLN A 43 -1.18 4.06 8.45
C GLN A 43 -0.11 2.97 8.28
N LYS A 44 0.13 2.50 7.05
CA LYS A 44 1.20 1.53 6.77
C LYS A 44 2.57 2.07 7.16
N ILE A 45 2.86 3.32 6.81
CA ILE A 45 4.12 3.98 7.16
C ILE A 45 4.29 4.06 8.68
N ARG A 46 3.25 4.46 9.42
CA ARG A 46 3.30 4.53 10.89
C ARG A 46 3.56 3.17 11.53
N VAL A 47 2.88 2.13 11.07
CA VAL A 47 3.12 0.76 11.56
C VAL A 47 4.55 0.32 11.26
N ALA A 48 5.05 0.58 10.05
CA ALA A 48 6.41 0.26 9.67
C ALA A 48 7.45 0.96 10.56
N LEU A 49 7.29 2.25 10.79
CA LEU A 49 8.18 3.04 11.65
C LEU A 49 8.24 2.46 13.06
N LYS A 50 7.09 2.13 13.65
CA LYS A 50 7.02 1.50 14.97
C LYS A 50 7.73 0.14 14.99
N GLN A 51 7.50 -0.71 13.99
CA GLN A 51 8.16 -2.01 13.89
C GLN A 51 9.67 -1.89 13.68
N MET A 52 10.14 -0.87 12.95
CA MET A 52 11.57 -0.58 12.78
C MET A 52 12.19 -0.10 14.08
N GLU A 53 11.48 0.74 14.84
CA GLU A 53 11.91 1.20 16.17
C GLU A 53 12.03 0.03 17.16
N ASP A 54 11.02 -0.84 17.22
CA ASP A 54 11.03 -2.06 18.05
C ASP A 54 12.19 -3.01 17.70
N LEU A 55 12.66 -2.97 16.44
CA LEU A 55 13.78 -3.77 15.96
C LEU A 55 15.12 -3.01 15.95
N ASN A 56 15.15 -1.78 16.47
CA ASN A 56 16.30 -0.88 16.50
C ASN A 56 16.96 -0.68 15.12
N ILE A 57 16.14 -0.44 14.09
CA ILE A 57 16.59 -0.16 12.72
C ILE A 57 16.50 1.36 12.53
N LYS A 58 17.65 2.00 12.29
CA LYS A 58 17.80 3.46 12.19
C LYS A 58 18.63 3.85 10.96
N GLY A 59 18.59 5.13 10.60
CA GLY A 59 19.43 5.71 9.54
C GLY A 59 19.01 5.23 8.15
N ASP A 60 19.98 4.85 7.32
CA ASP A 60 19.73 4.53 5.91
C ASP A 60 18.92 3.24 5.71
N LEU A 61 19.04 2.27 6.64
CA LEU A 61 18.20 1.07 6.62
C LEU A 61 16.72 1.38 6.83
N GLN A 62 16.42 2.40 7.64
CA GLN A 62 15.05 2.85 7.85
C GLN A 62 14.49 3.47 6.57
N LYS A 63 15.26 4.33 5.91
CA LYS A 63 14.89 4.94 4.62
C LYS A 63 14.68 3.86 3.55
N GLN A 64 15.56 2.88 3.48
CA GLN A 64 15.45 1.76 2.54
C GLN A 64 14.18 0.94 2.81
N GLY A 65 13.88 0.64 4.07
CA GLY A 65 12.66 -0.08 4.44
C GLY A 65 11.39 0.68 4.07
N LEU A 66 11.35 1.99 4.34
CA LEU A 66 10.23 2.83 3.93
C LEU A 66 10.05 2.81 2.41
N TRP A 67 11.14 2.96 1.65
CA TRP A 67 11.09 2.91 0.20
C TRP A 67 10.52 1.57 -0.32
N ILE A 68 10.95 0.43 0.23
CA ILE A 68 10.40 -0.89 -0.18
C ILE A 68 8.90 -0.98 0.13
N ILE A 69 8.44 -0.39 1.24
CA ILE A 69 7.03 -0.47 1.65
C ILE A 69 6.15 0.45 0.80
N THR A 70 6.67 1.58 0.34
CA THR A 70 5.92 2.56 -0.47
C THR A 70 5.98 2.25 -1.96
N GLU A 71 7.16 1.94 -2.49
CA GLU A 71 7.43 1.75 -3.93
C GLU A 71 7.49 0.27 -4.35
N GLY A 72 7.55 -0.65 -3.38
CA GLY A 72 7.61 -2.08 -3.65
C GLY A 72 6.26 -2.70 -4.04
N PRO A 73 6.22 -4.04 -4.11
CA PRO A 73 5.01 -4.76 -4.49
C PRO A 73 3.91 -4.57 -3.46
N ARG A 74 2.64 -4.68 -3.88
CA ARG A 74 1.52 -4.52 -2.93
C ARG A 74 1.57 -5.66 -1.93
N THR A 75 1.19 -5.36 -0.69
CA THR A 75 1.19 -6.35 0.41
C THR A 75 0.36 -7.59 0.09
N LYS A 76 -0.71 -7.44 -0.72
CA LYS A 76 -1.56 -8.55 -1.17
C LYS A 76 -0.91 -9.45 -2.21
N ASP A 77 -0.01 -8.92 -3.03
CA ASP A 77 0.73 -9.69 -4.05
C ASP A 77 1.77 -10.59 -3.35
N LEU A 78 2.40 -10.04 -2.31
CA LEU A 78 3.31 -10.77 -1.43
C LEU A 78 2.57 -11.86 -0.64
N CYS A 79 1.53 -11.50 0.10
CA CYS A 79 0.70 -12.48 0.79
C CYS A 79 -0.78 -12.04 0.85
N ALA A 80 -1.64 -12.72 0.08
CA ALA A 80 -3.05 -12.39 -0.01
C ALA A 80 -3.82 -12.61 1.31
N ARG A 81 -3.46 -13.69 2.04
CA ARG A 81 -4.11 -14.12 3.29
C ARG A 81 -3.54 -13.43 4.53
N CYS A 82 -2.36 -12.84 4.44
CA CYS A 82 -1.71 -12.19 5.58
C CYS A 82 -2.28 -10.80 5.84
N LYS A 83 -2.18 -10.38 7.10
CA LYS A 83 -2.35 -8.98 7.49
C LYS A 83 -1.21 -8.15 6.91
N TYR A 84 -1.47 -6.88 6.58
CA TYR A 84 -0.43 -6.04 5.98
C TYR A 84 0.70 -5.79 6.99
N GLU A 85 0.41 -5.72 8.29
CA GLU A 85 1.41 -5.55 9.34
C GLU A 85 2.42 -6.70 9.37
N THR A 86 1.97 -7.93 9.12
CA THR A 86 2.83 -9.13 9.03
C THR A 86 3.74 -9.06 7.81
N VAL A 87 3.22 -8.59 6.68
CA VAL A 87 4.01 -8.43 5.44
C VAL A 87 5.05 -7.33 5.61
N THR A 88 4.66 -6.19 6.16
CA THR A 88 5.57 -5.09 6.50
C THR A 88 6.68 -5.57 7.42
N LEU A 89 6.33 -6.34 8.46
CA LEU A 89 7.30 -6.90 9.40
C LEU A 89 8.28 -7.85 8.72
N ALA A 90 7.82 -8.70 7.79
CA ALA A 90 8.69 -9.59 7.02
C ALA A 90 9.73 -8.82 6.20
N ILE A 91 9.33 -7.72 5.53
CA ILE A 91 10.23 -6.84 4.79
C ILE A 91 11.28 -6.21 5.72
N ILE A 92 10.85 -5.78 6.90
CA ILE A 92 11.75 -5.18 7.91
C ILE A 92 12.76 -6.24 8.42
N PHE A 93 12.31 -7.47 8.68
CA PHE A 93 13.21 -8.57 9.06
C PHE A 93 14.21 -8.91 7.97
N TYR A 94 13.80 -8.87 6.70
CA TYR A 94 14.72 -9.07 5.59
C TYR A 94 15.86 -8.04 5.62
N LEU A 95 15.55 -6.75 5.79
CA LEU A 95 16.58 -5.72 5.91
C LEU A 95 17.47 -5.94 7.13
N LYS A 96 16.87 -6.32 8.27
CA LYS A 96 17.63 -6.61 9.50
C LYS A 96 18.61 -7.78 9.29
N PHE A 97 18.15 -8.88 8.72
CA PHE A 97 18.94 -10.09 8.53
C PHE A 97 19.96 -9.99 7.39
N SER A 98 19.77 -9.05 6.46
CA SER A 98 20.78 -8.74 5.45
C SER A 98 21.95 -7.94 6.02
N ASN A 99 21.75 -7.18 7.10
CA ASN A 99 22.77 -6.26 7.64
C ASN A 99 23.33 -6.66 9.02
N THR A 100 22.67 -7.57 9.75
CA THR A 100 23.05 -7.94 11.12
C THR A 100 23.10 -9.45 11.31
N LYS A 101 23.71 -9.90 12.42
CA LYS A 101 23.81 -11.33 12.76
C LYS A 101 22.41 -11.95 12.82
N LYS A 102 22.23 -13.01 12.05
CA LYS A 102 20.95 -13.72 11.91
C LYS A 102 20.63 -14.47 13.19
N ARG A 103 19.45 -14.22 13.75
CA ARG A 103 18.83 -15.05 14.78
C ARG A 103 17.53 -15.61 14.20
N PRO A 104 17.10 -16.81 14.62
CA PRO A 104 15.85 -17.38 14.14
C PRO A 104 14.66 -16.47 14.50
N LEU A 105 13.63 -16.46 13.64
CA LEU A 105 12.45 -15.59 13.82
C LEU A 105 11.72 -15.88 15.13
N SER A 106 11.75 -17.14 15.57
CA SER A 106 11.15 -17.60 16.82
C SER A 106 11.63 -16.83 18.06
N HIS A 107 12.87 -16.31 18.03
CA HIS A 107 13.45 -15.56 19.15
C HIS A 107 12.86 -14.15 19.29
N TYR A 108 12.18 -13.63 18.26
CA TYR A 108 11.63 -12.29 18.27
C TYR A 108 10.18 -12.31 18.76
N LYS A 109 9.92 -11.68 19.91
CA LYS A 109 8.56 -11.51 20.46
C LYS A 109 7.62 -10.81 19.47
N ILE A 110 8.13 -9.82 18.73
CA ILE A 110 7.36 -9.08 17.72
C ILE A 110 6.94 -9.98 16.55
N ALA A 111 7.78 -10.92 16.11
CA ALA A 111 7.43 -11.86 15.05
C ALA A 111 6.25 -12.76 15.48
N ARG A 112 6.31 -13.29 16.71
CA ARG A 112 5.21 -14.08 17.29
C ARG A 112 3.92 -13.27 17.45
N ALA A 113 4.01 -12.03 17.94
CA ALA A 113 2.85 -11.16 18.14
C ALA A 113 2.10 -10.86 16.82
N HIS A 114 2.83 -10.77 15.71
CA HIS A 114 2.25 -10.51 14.39
C HIS A 114 1.99 -11.78 13.57
N GLY A 115 2.17 -12.98 14.14
CA GLY A 115 1.95 -14.25 13.46
C GLY A 115 2.90 -14.50 12.29
N LEU A 116 4.10 -13.91 12.32
CA LEU A 116 5.12 -14.12 11.29
C LEU A 116 5.87 -15.43 11.56
N THR A 117 5.52 -16.47 10.81
CA THR A 117 6.25 -17.76 10.81
C THR A 117 7.36 -17.76 9.78
N GLU A 118 8.30 -18.71 9.88
CA GLU A 118 9.39 -18.85 8.92
C GLU A 118 8.90 -19.19 7.51
N GLU A 119 7.82 -19.96 7.39
CA GLU A 119 7.15 -20.27 6.12
C GLU A 119 6.50 -19.04 5.47
N ILE A 120 5.84 -18.19 6.27
CA ILE A 120 5.25 -16.95 5.77
C ILE A 120 6.36 -16.01 5.34
N TYR A 121 7.41 -15.89 6.15
CA TYR A 121 8.57 -15.08 5.85
C TYR A 121 9.24 -15.50 4.54
N SER A 122 9.58 -16.78 4.38
CA SER A 122 10.26 -17.28 3.18
C SER A 122 9.44 -17.01 1.92
N ASN A 123 8.13 -17.29 1.95
CA ASN A 123 7.22 -17.00 0.84
C ASN A 123 7.19 -15.52 0.45
N ILE A 124 7.14 -14.62 1.44
CA ILE A 124 7.13 -13.17 1.18
C ILE A 124 8.46 -12.74 0.56
N ILE A 125 9.60 -13.20 1.10
CA ILE A 125 10.93 -12.81 0.61
C ILE A 125 11.19 -13.37 -0.79
N THR A 126 10.77 -14.59 -1.11
CA THR A 126 10.91 -15.15 -2.46
C THR A 126 10.14 -14.32 -3.49
N LYS A 127 8.90 -13.94 -3.18
CA LYS A 127 8.11 -13.07 -4.06
C LYS A 127 8.68 -11.67 -4.18
N LEU A 128 9.18 -11.11 -3.07
CA LEU A 128 9.86 -9.83 -3.06
C LEU A 128 11.13 -9.86 -3.94
N GLY A 129 11.92 -10.93 -3.84
CA GLY A 129 13.09 -11.16 -4.67
C GLY A 129 12.74 -11.24 -6.15
N ARG A 130 11.68 -11.98 -6.50
CA ARG A 130 11.17 -12.04 -7.89
C ARG A 130 10.77 -10.66 -8.42
N PHE A 131 10.06 -9.87 -7.61
CA PHE A 131 9.71 -8.49 -7.98
C PHE A 131 10.95 -7.65 -8.30
N PHE A 132 11.99 -7.72 -7.46
CA PHE A 132 13.22 -6.97 -7.70
C PHE A 132 14.00 -7.48 -8.89
N GLN A 133 14.06 -8.80 -9.11
CA GLN A 133 14.67 -9.38 -10.31
C GLN A 133 13.97 -8.87 -11.58
N GLU A 134 12.63 -8.86 -11.61
CA GLU A 134 11.87 -8.36 -12.75
C GLU A 134 12.08 -6.85 -12.96
N LYS A 135 11.91 -6.02 -11.92
CA LYS A 135 12.10 -4.56 -12.02
C LYS A 135 13.55 -4.16 -12.35
N MET A 136 14.55 -4.75 -11.70
CA MET A 136 15.96 -4.39 -11.92
C MET A 136 16.52 -4.99 -13.21
N ALA A 137 16.07 -6.18 -13.63
CA ALA A 137 16.42 -6.71 -14.96
C ALA A 137 15.81 -5.87 -16.08
N LEU A 138 14.60 -5.33 -15.90
CA LEU A 138 13.99 -4.37 -16.84
C LEU A 138 14.78 -3.05 -16.87
N THR A 139 15.24 -2.55 -15.72
CA THR A 139 16.07 -1.33 -15.67
C THR A 139 17.40 -1.52 -16.42
N GLY A 140 18.05 -2.68 -16.25
CA GLY A 140 19.27 -3.03 -16.99
C GLY A 140 19.05 -3.29 -18.49
N ARG A 141 17.89 -3.81 -18.90
CA ARG A 141 17.53 -3.96 -20.33
C ARG A 141 17.16 -2.64 -20.99
N ILE A 142 16.48 -1.74 -20.30
CA ILE A 142 16.12 -0.40 -20.81
C ILE A 142 17.38 0.44 -21.03
N ILE A 143 18.37 0.38 -20.12
CA ILE A 143 19.67 1.04 -20.31
C ILE A 143 20.34 0.54 -21.60
N ARG A 144 20.30 -0.77 -21.87
CA ARG A 144 20.86 -1.33 -23.12
C ARG A 144 20.11 -0.97 -24.40
N TYR A 145 18.86 -0.51 -24.31
CA TYR A 145 18.05 -0.13 -25.48
C TYR A 145 18.08 1.38 -25.77
N ASN A 146 18.52 2.20 -24.82
CA ASN A 146 18.62 3.66 -24.98
C ASN A 146 20.02 4.13 -25.46
N ASP A 147 20.94 3.19 -25.69
CA ASP A 147 22.28 3.44 -26.24
C ASP A 147 22.39 3.12 -27.74
N PHE A 148 21.27 3.20 -28.50
CA PHE A 148 21.24 3.09 -29.96
C PHE A 148 20.66 4.33 -30.61
#